data_AF-A0A840WZZ6-F1
#
_entry.id   AF-A0A840WZZ6-F1
#
_cell.length_a   1.000
_cell.length_b   1.000
_cell.length_c   1.000
_cell.angle_alpha   90.00
_cell.angle_beta   90.00
_cell.angle_gamma   90.00
#
_symmetry.space_group_name_H-M   'P 1'
#
loop_
_entity.id
_entity.type
_entity.pdbx_description
1 polymer ?
#
loop_
_entity_poly.entity_id
_entity_poly.type
_entity_poly.pdbx_seq_one_letter_code
_entity_poly.pdbx_strand_id
1 'polypeptide(L)' 'MQQKWEYLIEKREDGVQDGTLRTMGRQGWELVSEVVVSDPRAKNGHFIRSVFKRPLLP' A
#
# COMPACT_ATOMS: atom_id res chain seq x y z
N MET A 1 -17.42 4.14 22.11
CA MET A 1 -16.95 5.19 21.18
C MET A 1 -16.66 4.54 19.84
N GLN A 2 -17.19 5.08 18.74
CA GLN A 2 -16.91 4.58 17.39
C GLN A 2 -15.69 5.34 16.86
N GLN A 3 -14.56 4.66 16.69
CA GLN A 3 -13.35 5.26 16.15
C GLN A 3 -13.49 5.40 14.63
N LYS A 4 -13.32 6.62 14.11
CA LYS A 4 -13.30 6.89 12.67
C LYS A 4 -11.89 6.69 12.12
N TRP A 5 -11.81 6.16 10.90
CA TRP A 5 -10.55 5.84 10.24
C TRP A 5 -10.50 6.54 8.89
N GLU A 6 -9.33 7.03 8.53
CA GLU A 6 -9.01 7.45 7.17
C GLU A 6 -8.26 6.32 6.47
N TYR A 7 -8.55 6.10 5.18
CA TYR A 7 -7.92 5.08 4.36
C TYR A 7 -7.22 5.72 3.17
N LEU A 8 -6.05 5.18 2.85
CA LEU A 8 -5.22 5.59 1.72
C LEU A 8 -4.87 4.37 0.88
N ILE A 9 -5.02 4.49 -0.43
CA ILE A 9 -4.67 3.45 -1.40
C ILE A 9 -3.56 4.02 -2.28
N GLU A 10 -2.42 3.34 -2.32
CA GLU A 10 -1.28 3.71 -3.16
C GLU A 10 -0.99 2.61 -4.18
N LYS A 11 -0.60 3.04 -5.39
CA LYS A 11 -0.09 2.20 -6.47
C LYS A 11 1.36 2.59 -6.73
N ARG A 12 2.28 1.64 -6.63
CA ARG A 12 3.71 1.84 -6.94
C ARG A 12 4.21 0.81 -7.95
N GLU A 13 5.08 1.23 -8.86
CA GLU A 13 5.65 0.35 -9.90
C GLU A 13 6.83 -0.47 -9.38
N ASP A 14 7.39 -0.09 -8.24
CA ASP A 14 8.59 -0.65 -7.62
C ASP A 14 8.40 -0.93 -6.13
N GLY A 15 9.05 -2.00 -5.65
CA GLY A 15 8.98 -2.45 -4.26
C GLY A 15 8.95 -3.96 -4.08
N VAL A 16 8.94 -4.75 -5.16
CA VAL A 16 9.29 -6.17 -5.13
C VAL A 16 10.77 -6.26 -5.46
N GLN A 17 11.58 -6.62 -4.47
CA GLN A 17 13.00 -6.92 -4.67
C GLN A 17 13.25 -8.36 -4.22
N ASP A 18 13.86 -9.18 -5.08
CA ASP A 18 14.13 -10.60 -4.81
C ASP A 18 12.88 -11.39 -4.38
N GLY A 19 11.73 -11.10 -5.01
CA GLY A 19 10.44 -11.74 -4.69
C GLY A 19 9.81 -11.29 -3.36
N THR A 20 10.46 -10.38 -2.64
CA THR A 20 9.98 -9.87 -1.35
C THR A 20 9.42 -8.46 -1.49
N LEU A 21 8.24 -8.24 -0.92
CA LEU A 21 7.66 -6.91 -0.79
C LEU A 21 8.43 -6.11 0.26
N ARG A 22 9.09 -5.03 -0.18
CA ARG A 22 9.65 -4.04 0.74
C ARG A 22 8.59 -3.01 1.07
N THR A 23 7.95 -3.18 2.22
CA THR A 23 7.00 -2.20 2.74
C THR A 23 7.75 -0.98 3.24
N MET A 24 7.72 0.12 2.48
CA MET A 24 8.00 1.44 3.03
C MET A 24 6.68 1.99 3.56
N GLY A 25 6.41 1.77 4.85
CA GLY A 25 5.23 2.33 5.49
C GLY A 25 5.25 3.86 5.41
N ARG A 26 4.09 4.47 5.18
CA ARG A 26 3.97 5.93 5.22
C ARG A 26 3.92 6.38 6.68
N GLN A 27 4.76 7.34 7.06
CA GLN A 27 4.81 7.81 8.45
C GLN A 27 3.43 8.26 8.94
N GLY A 28 3.00 7.76 10.09
CA GLY A 28 1.67 8.04 10.66
C GLY A 28 0.52 7.25 10.05
N TRP A 29 0.82 6.28 9.16
CA TRP A 29 -0.14 5.36 8.57
C TRP A 29 0.25 3.91 8.88
N GLU A 30 -0.74 3.10 9.23
CA GLU A 30 -0.60 1.66 9.45
C GLU A 30 -0.88 0.91 8.15
N LEU A 31 0.02 0.02 7.73
CA LEU A 31 -0.24 -0.86 6.58
C LEU A 31 -1.31 -1.89 6.96
N VAL A 32 -2.35 -1.97 6.14
CA VAL A 32 -3.45 -2.96 6.29
C VAL A 32 -3.27 -4.13 5.34
N SER A 33 -2.91 -3.84 4.09
CA SER A 33 -2.74 -4.86 3.05
C SER A 33 -1.79 -4.37 1.98
N GLU A 34 -0.98 -5.28 1.44
CA GLU A 34 -0.10 -5.01 0.31
C GLU A 34 -0.16 -6.23 -0.63
N VAL A 35 -0.40 -5.99 -1.91
CA VAL A 35 -0.53 -7.05 -2.91
C VAL A 35 0.20 -6.68 -4.20
N VAL A 36 0.75 -7.68 -4.88
CA VAL A 36 1.27 -7.55 -6.24
C VAL A 36 0.13 -7.81 -7.22
N VAL A 37 -0.10 -6.87 -8.13
CA VAL A 37 -1.13 -6.96 -9.17
C VAL A 37 -0.43 -7.04 -10.52
N SER A 38 -0.62 -8.16 -11.22
CA SER A 38 -0.16 -8.31 -12.60
C SER A 38 -0.89 -7.30 -13.50
N ASP A 39 -0.13 -6.52 -14.24
CA ASP A 39 -0.63 -5.48 -15.14
C ASP A 39 0.30 -5.40 -16.35
N PRO A 40 -0.13 -5.90 -17.53
CA PRO A 40 0.71 -5.92 -18.72
C PRO A 40 1.05 -4.51 -19.24
N ARG A 41 0.38 -3.46 -18.73
CA ARG A 41 0.68 -2.07 -19.06
C ARG A 41 1.69 -1.44 -18.11
N ALA A 42 1.94 -2.04 -16.95
CA ALA A 42 2.95 -1.57 -16.02
C ALA A 42 4.34 -1.87 -16.56
N LYS A 43 5.30 -0.98 -16.29
CA LYS A 43 6.69 -1.09 -16.80
C LYS A 43 7.34 -2.44 -16.49
N ASN A 44 7.01 -3.02 -15.34
CA ASN A 44 7.58 -4.30 -14.86
C ASN A 44 6.58 -5.48 -15.00
N GLY A 45 5.49 -5.31 -15.76
CA GLY A 45 4.41 -6.31 -15.90
C GLY A 45 3.53 -6.47 -14.66
N HIS A 46 3.78 -5.67 -13.62
CA HIS A 46 3.00 -5.62 -12.39
C HIS A 46 3.14 -4.26 -11.70
N PHE A 47 2.26 -4.01 -10.73
CA PHE A 47 2.40 -2.94 -9.75
C PHE A 47 2.06 -3.48 -8.37
N ILE A 48 2.46 -2.77 -7.32
CA ILE A 48 2.05 -3.05 -5.94
C ILE A 48 0.91 -2.13 -5.58
N ARG A 49 -0.15 -2.70 -5.00
CA ARG A 49 -1.24 -1.96 -4.39
C ARG A 49 -1.15 -2.09 -2.87
N SER A 50 -1.02 -0.96 -2.19
CA SER A 50 -0.95 -0.90 -0.73
C SER A 50 -2.16 -0.16 -0.19
N VAL A 51 -2.74 -0.67 0.89
CA VAL A 51 -3.84 -0.06 1.64
C VAL A 51 -3.33 0.27 3.01
N PHE A 52 -3.48 1.54 3.39
CA PHE A 52 -3.12 2.04 4.69
C PHE A 52 -4.34 2.60 5.42
N LYS A 53 -4.26 2.62 6.75
CA LYS A 53 -5.24 3.31 7.60
C LYS A 53 -4.54 4.19 8.62
N ARG A 54 -5.22 5.24 9.07
CA ARG A 54 -4.84 6.00 10.28
C ARG A 54 -6.09 6.44 11.03
N PRO A 55 -6.01 6.63 12.37
CA PRO A 55 -7.14 7.17 13.11
C PRO A 55 -7.43 8.59 12.63
N LEU A 56 -8.71 8.89 12.39
CA LEU A 56 -9.14 10.25 12.11
C LEU A 56 -9.04 11.03 13.42
N LEU A 57 -8.14 12.02 13.48
CA LEU A 57 -8.03 12.88 14.65
C LEU A 57 -9.34 13.70 14.79
N PRO A 58 -9.83 13.92 16.02
CA PRO A 58 -11.01 14.75 16.28
C PRO A 58 -10.88 16.18 15.73
#